data_AF-A0A9P7Y3S0-F1
#
_entry.id   AF-A0A9P7Y3S0-F1
#
_cell.length_a   1.000
_cell.length_b   1.000
_cell.length_c   1.000
_cell.angle_alpha   90.00
_cell.angle_beta   90.00
_cell.angle_gamma   90.00
#
_symmetry.space_group_name_H-M   'P 1'
#
loop_
_entity.id
_entity.type
_entity.pdbx_description
1 polymer ?
#
loop_
_entity_poly.entity_id
_entity_poly.type
_entity_poly.pdbx_seq_one_letter_code
_entity_poly.pdbx_strand_id
1 'polypeptide(L)'
;MTVENNNQPALVSQSLQEQTSVLHSLNQLQLNDRLPPPPSPAPPTRARWYYEKDWNIPVPRSESTYLDVVLGVKVRDLQYKSIEAVIVTVEQFIGTRTYSRCEVITPQELRRLCLSTTIPFASVSQDPDLDSDEDADLGIMKWKIKEQLLQSEGAFHAAIEVKTWEGALRDFGTIEVHFVETHSNARRYYLHDPMYTEHQPYVFSIDVNNTGCPGIDRLAEKPNFVDSYVFSKEGAHLAIDVLSKSGRFVILWQINELPASDPRSIHRPGNPNYNGQDNGEAGMSFCPVVVAWMYFSKSKAEPSSVDLALSFDGTQVAVLDKIRPTVGRPEGQGDEDKEAHERCTAVYKFSPESIDIGDFPPDANAGSGFVRVNVAETCPNFADFEGRAEFHVVAAKDPDVKDELLVACDGVTVEIYSVYGVWRHVRTIVLDPTKDSWTFRRNVFAALFKQLRGRHLVLLNAQGSRVSTWDIETGEQVSSSNRFGALEMWALSHVANVSRDGMLITIPGKEHLGVFETTTWKVVGWFKFPGVGRREYVGEGLFIRNDKQVMVSIESDEQPLYRRNRGYIINLETMKVADEYVSPGTDIFRALPTMDGSEEQVILGVGNSSAYGFRVEDRVLLAAVSGEDEDDDHDL
;
A
#
# COMPACT_ATOMS: atom_id res chain seq x y z
N MET A 1 -57.34 -5.45 33.00
CA MET A 1 -58.05 -4.21 32.62
C MET A 1 -58.49 -4.36 31.19
N THR A 2 -59.77 -4.68 31.04
CA THR A 2 -60.55 -4.59 29.80
C THR A 2 -60.76 -3.12 29.44
N VAL A 3 -60.81 -2.79 28.14
CA VAL A 3 -62.01 -2.27 27.44
C VAL A 3 -61.69 -2.13 25.94
N GLU A 4 -62.49 -2.85 25.15
CA GLU A 4 -62.72 -2.72 23.71
C GLU A 4 -63.59 -1.50 23.38
N ASN A 5 -63.46 -0.96 22.16
CA ASN A 5 -64.54 -0.70 21.19
C ASN A 5 -64.04 0.26 20.10
N ASN A 6 -63.97 -0.17 18.83
CA ASN A 6 -65.05 -0.19 17.83
C ASN A 6 -65.58 1.20 17.45
N ASN A 7 -65.32 1.62 16.20
CA ASN A 7 -66.37 1.77 15.18
C ASN A 7 -65.79 2.27 13.83
N GLN A 8 -65.82 1.38 12.84
CA GLN A 8 -66.05 1.65 11.42
C GLN A 8 -67.59 1.83 11.18
N PRO A 9 -68.17 1.94 9.94
CA PRO A 9 -67.66 2.21 8.58
C PRO A 9 -68.58 3.17 7.75
N ALA A 10 -68.39 3.22 6.42
CA ALA A 10 -69.37 3.40 5.31
C ALA A 10 -69.03 4.58 4.37
N LEU A 11 -69.13 4.53 3.03
CA LEU A 11 -69.43 3.51 2.00
C LEU A 11 -69.16 4.23 0.63
N VAL A 12 -68.50 3.56 -0.33
CA VAL A 12 -68.95 3.28 -1.74
C VAL A 12 -69.34 4.49 -2.63
N SER A 13 -68.95 4.65 -3.92
CA SER A 13 -68.76 3.73 -5.07
C SER A 13 -68.23 4.50 -6.30
N GLN A 14 -67.46 3.78 -7.15
CA GLN A 14 -67.51 3.66 -8.63
C GLN A 14 -67.66 4.96 -9.49
N SER A 15 -66.99 5.14 -10.64
CA SER A 15 -66.99 4.24 -11.79
C SER A 15 -65.84 4.50 -12.78
N LEU A 16 -65.55 3.47 -13.56
CA LEU A 16 -64.67 3.43 -14.72
C LEU A 16 -65.36 3.93 -16.00
N GLN A 17 -64.52 4.18 -17.01
CA GLN A 17 -64.76 4.18 -18.47
C GLN A 17 -65.47 5.39 -19.10
N GLU A 18 -64.78 6.10 -20.00
CA GLU A 18 -64.88 5.89 -21.45
C GLU A 18 -63.81 6.64 -22.25
N GLN A 19 -63.40 6.03 -23.36
CA GLN A 19 -62.41 6.51 -24.33
C GLN A 19 -63.05 7.43 -25.39
N THR A 20 -62.17 8.11 -26.13
CA THR A 20 -62.25 8.53 -27.55
C THR A 20 -62.96 9.83 -27.97
N SER A 21 -62.26 10.53 -28.88
CA SER A 21 -62.72 11.59 -29.79
C SER A 21 -62.81 12.98 -29.13
N VAL A 22 -62.19 14.07 -29.62
CA VAL A 22 -62.31 14.63 -30.97
C VAL A 22 -61.08 15.50 -31.28
N LEU A 23 -60.37 15.13 -32.35
CA LEU A 23 -59.60 16.02 -33.22
C LEU A 23 -60.57 17.00 -33.89
N HIS A 24 -60.45 18.31 -33.59
CA HIS A 24 -60.80 19.47 -34.42
C HIS A 24 -61.21 20.64 -33.52
N SER A 25 -60.25 21.50 -33.18
CA SER A 25 -60.49 22.92 -32.90
C SER A 25 -59.14 23.58 -32.65
N LEU A 26 -58.54 24.12 -33.70
CA LEU A 26 -57.64 25.28 -33.68
C LEU A 26 -57.20 25.55 -35.12
N ASN A 27 -58.13 26.07 -35.91
CA ASN A 27 -57.81 26.81 -37.12
C ASN A 27 -58.57 28.14 -37.03
N GLN A 28 -57.84 29.21 -37.30
CA GLN A 28 -58.26 30.63 -37.35
C GLN A 28 -58.14 31.43 -36.05
N LEU A 29 -56.93 31.92 -35.82
CA LEU A 29 -56.69 33.33 -35.48
C LEU A 29 -55.42 33.78 -36.21
N GLN A 30 -55.60 34.49 -37.32
CA GLN A 30 -54.55 35.31 -37.90
C GLN A 30 -54.33 36.51 -36.98
N LEU A 31 -53.15 36.60 -36.38
CA LEU A 31 -52.59 37.86 -35.91
C LEU A 31 -51.20 38.01 -36.53
N ASN A 32 -51.03 39.12 -37.26
CA ASN A 32 -49.73 39.64 -37.64
C ASN A 32 -48.96 39.96 -36.35
N ASP A 33 -47.92 39.19 -36.04
CA ASP A 33 -46.83 39.67 -35.20
C ASP A 33 -45.50 39.19 -35.78
N ARG A 34 -44.63 40.17 -36.01
CA ARG A 34 -43.26 39.98 -36.46
C ARG A 34 -42.58 39.03 -35.46
N LEU A 35 -42.15 37.87 -35.94
CA LEU A 35 -41.25 37.02 -35.18
C LEU A 35 -40.01 37.87 -34.78
N PRO A 36 -39.62 37.90 -33.49
CA PRO A 36 -38.32 38.42 -33.13
C PRO A 36 -37.24 37.64 -33.90
N PRO A 37 -36.10 38.26 -34.24
CA PRO A 37 -34.99 37.51 -34.81
C PRO A 37 -34.70 36.29 -33.92
N PRO A 38 -34.32 35.14 -34.51
CA PRO A 38 -33.95 33.97 -33.71
C PRO A 38 -32.96 34.44 -32.64
N PRO A 39 -33.11 34.00 -31.37
CA PRO A 39 -32.14 34.34 -30.35
C PRO A 39 -30.78 33.96 -30.91
N SER A 40 -29.82 34.91 -30.87
CA SER A 40 -28.42 34.62 -31.19
C SER A 40 -28.08 33.29 -30.52
N PRO A 41 -27.41 32.35 -31.23
CA PRO A 41 -27.03 31.08 -30.61
C PRO A 41 -26.40 31.41 -29.27
N ALA A 42 -26.96 30.83 -28.20
CA ALA A 42 -26.48 31.09 -26.86
C ALA A 42 -24.95 30.95 -26.90
N PRO A 43 -24.19 31.90 -26.33
CA PRO A 43 -22.75 31.83 -26.37
C PRO A 43 -22.39 30.43 -25.85
N PRO A 44 -21.67 29.68 -26.68
CA PRO A 44 -21.48 28.26 -26.43
C PRO A 44 -20.84 28.10 -25.05
N THR A 45 -21.51 27.30 -24.24
CA THR A 45 -21.35 27.36 -22.78
C THR A 45 -20.17 26.47 -22.41
N ARG A 46 -19.09 27.08 -21.91
CA ARG A 46 -18.00 26.31 -21.29
C ARG A 46 -18.58 25.47 -20.16
N ALA A 47 -18.28 24.17 -20.15
CA ALA A 47 -18.65 23.32 -19.04
C ALA A 47 -17.60 23.48 -17.92
N ARG A 48 -18.08 23.73 -16.70
CA ARG A 48 -17.26 23.88 -15.50
C ARG A 48 -17.73 22.84 -14.51
N TRP A 49 -16.85 21.94 -14.13
CA TRP A 49 -17.14 20.86 -13.20
C TRP A 49 -16.40 21.13 -11.90
N TYR A 50 -17.13 21.05 -10.79
CA TYR A 50 -16.60 21.33 -9.46
C TYR A 50 -16.63 20.05 -8.63
N TYR A 51 -15.47 19.71 -8.08
CA TYR A 51 -15.33 18.68 -7.07
C TYR A 51 -14.76 19.30 -5.81
N GLU A 52 -15.56 19.28 -4.76
CA GLU A 52 -15.24 19.90 -3.47
C GLU A 52 -15.18 18.80 -2.41
N LYS A 53 -14.05 18.70 -1.70
CA LYS A 53 -13.87 17.73 -0.63
C LYS A 53 -13.11 18.36 0.53
N ASP A 54 -13.74 18.32 1.70
CA ASP A 54 -13.16 18.83 2.94
C ASP A 54 -12.17 17.82 3.54
N TRP A 55 -10.93 18.25 3.75
CA TRP A 55 -9.93 17.47 4.50
C TRP A 55 -9.42 18.27 5.70
N ASN A 56 -9.86 17.89 6.89
CA ASN A 56 -9.30 18.44 8.13
C ASN A 56 -7.93 17.83 8.40
N ILE A 57 -6.89 18.36 7.76
CA ILE A 57 -5.50 18.01 8.05
C ILE A 57 -5.08 18.87 9.24
N PRO A 58 -4.68 18.28 10.38
CA PRO A 58 -4.17 19.06 11.50
C PRO A 58 -2.94 19.86 11.04
N VAL A 59 -2.67 20.99 11.69
CA VAL A 59 -1.41 21.75 11.53
C VAL A 59 -0.67 21.70 12.87
N PRO A 60 0.63 21.39 12.92
CA PRO A 60 1.33 21.31 14.18
C PRO A 60 1.54 22.72 14.74
N ARG A 61 1.50 22.83 16.07
CA ARG A 61 1.85 24.03 16.82
C ARG A 61 3.38 24.19 16.83
N SER A 62 3.96 24.70 15.75
CA SER A 62 5.35 25.19 15.79
C SER A 62 5.48 26.55 15.11
N GLU A 63 6.62 27.20 15.36
CA GLU A 63 6.99 28.50 14.80
C GLU A 63 6.85 28.52 13.27
N SER A 64 6.66 29.71 12.70
CA SER A 64 6.32 29.96 11.29
C SER A 64 7.21 29.20 10.30
N THR A 65 6.76 28.03 9.85
CA THR A 65 7.31 27.36 8.67
C THR A 65 6.31 27.38 7.52
N TYR A 66 6.78 27.07 6.32
CA TYR A 66 5.91 26.92 5.16
C TYR A 66 5.63 25.44 4.93
N LEU A 67 4.38 25.12 4.57
CA LEU A 67 3.91 23.79 4.24
C LEU A 67 3.76 23.65 2.73
N ASP A 68 4.43 22.65 2.16
CA ASP A 68 4.11 22.14 0.83
C ASP A 68 2.91 21.21 0.95
N VAL A 69 1.96 21.26 -0.01
CA VAL A 69 0.82 20.33 -0.09
C VAL A 69 1.02 19.36 -1.24
N VAL A 70 0.75 18.09 -1.03
CA VAL A 70 0.85 17.04 -2.05
C VAL A 70 -0.44 16.25 -2.08
N LEU A 71 -1.04 16.11 -3.26
CA LEU A 71 -2.27 15.35 -3.49
C LEU A 71 -1.91 14.00 -4.11
N GLY A 72 -2.50 12.92 -3.61
CA GLY A 72 -2.52 11.64 -4.30
C GLY A 72 -3.67 11.60 -5.27
N VAL A 73 -3.39 11.60 -6.58
CA VAL A 73 -4.41 11.73 -7.62
C VAL A 73 -4.36 10.55 -8.57
N LYS A 74 -5.53 9.99 -8.92
CA LYS A 74 -5.69 8.99 -9.97
C LYS A 74 -6.47 9.59 -11.13
N VAL A 75 -6.09 9.27 -12.35
CA VAL A 75 -6.70 9.79 -13.56
C VAL A 75 -7.22 8.62 -14.38
N ARG A 76 -8.52 8.60 -14.70
CA ARG A 76 -9.13 7.54 -15.51
C ARG A 76 -9.82 8.11 -16.73
N ASP A 77 -9.58 7.48 -17.88
CA ASP A 77 -10.22 7.76 -19.17
C ASP A 77 -10.23 9.27 -19.50
N LEU A 78 -9.15 9.97 -19.11
CA LEU A 78 -9.12 11.42 -19.12
C LEU A 78 -8.81 11.94 -20.52
N GLN A 79 -9.82 12.52 -21.15
CA GLN A 79 -9.68 13.16 -22.45
C GLN A 79 -9.00 14.51 -22.32
N TYR A 80 -7.68 14.52 -22.15
CA TYR A 80 -6.90 15.75 -21.92
C TYR A 80 -7.07 16.79 -23.04
N LYS A 81 -7.36 16.36 -24.29
CA LYS A 81 -7.69 17.24 -25.42
C LYS A 81 -8.95 18.06 -25.18
N SER A 82 -9.89 17.55 -24.38
CA SER A 82 -11.15 18.21 -24.00
C SER A 82 -10.99 19.16 -22.80
N ILE A 83 -9.87 19.13 -22.09
CA ILE A 83 -9.63 19.93 -20.88
C ILE A 83 -8.88 21.22 -21.24
N GLU A 84 -9.41 22.37 -20.80
CA GLU A 84 -8.77 23.69 -20.90
C GLU A 84 -7.79 23.90 -19.74
N ALA A 85 -8.19 23.53 -18.52
CA ALA A 85 -7.34 23.61 -17.33
C ALA A 85 -7.93 22.80 -16.18
N VAL A 86 -7.05 22.30 -15.30
CA VAL A 86 -7.43 21.82 -13.96
C VAL A 86 -6.96 22.85 -12.95
N ILE A 87 -7.84 23.28 -12.06
CA ILE A 87 -7.56 24.31 -11.06
C ILE A 87 -7.69 23.67 -9.68
N VAL A 88 -6.60 23.67 -8.93
CA VAL A 88 -6.54 23.17 -7.56
C VAL A 88 -6.48 24.36 -6.63
N THR A 89 -7.51 24.55 -5.83
CA THR A 89 -7.58 25.60 -4.81
C THR A 89 -7.38 24.98 -3.45
N VAL A 90 -6.45 25.51 -2.66
CA VAL A 90 -6.28 25.14 -1.25
C VAL A 90 -6.54 26.36 -0.38
N GLU A 91 -7.49 26.23 0.53
CA GLU A 91 -7.86 27.25 1.49
C GLU A 91 -7.45 26.81 2.89
N GLN A 92 -6.91 27.75 3.67
CA GLN A 92 -6.54 27.54 5.06
C GLN A 92 -7.32 28.51 5.94
N PHE A 93 -7.97 27.99 6.98
CA PHE A 93 -8.78 28.76 7.90
C PHE A 93 -8.03 28.99 9.22
N ILE A 94 -7.58 30.22 9.47
CA ILE A 94 -6.85 30.59 10.69
C ILE A 94 -7.65 31.66 11.45
N GLY A 95 -8.29 31.25 12.54
CA GLY A 95 -9.22 32.10 13.28
C GLY A 95 -10.38 32.54 12.37
N THR A 96 -10.45 33.84 12.04
CA THR A 96 -11.47 34.41 11.14
C THR A 96 -10.95 34.72 9.73
N ARG A 97 -9.69 34.41 9.44
CA ARG A 97 -9.06 34.68 8.13
C ARG A 97 -8.99 33.41 7.31
N THR A 98 -9.36 33.52 6.03
CA THR A 98 -9.16 32.47 5.03
C THR A 98 -8.00 32.88 4.13
N TYR A 99 -7.00 32.00 4.01
CA TYR A 99 -5.88 32.16 3.10
C TYR A 99 -6.08 31.17 1.96
N SER A 100 -6.31 31.67 0.75
CA SER A 100 -6.51 30.83 -0.43
C SER A 100 -5.26 30.86 -1.32
N ARG A 101 -4.89 29.70 -1.83
CA ARG A 101 -3.88 29.49 -2.86
C ARG A 101 -4.49 28.66 -3.97
N CYS A 102 -4.04 28.92 -5.19
CA CYS A 102 -4.62 28.31 -6.37
C CYS A 102 -3.49 27.97 -7.33
N GLU A 103 -3.50 26.74 -7.83
CA GLU A 103 -2.62 26.28 -8.89
C GLU A 103 -3.45 25.94 -10.12
N VAL A 104 -2.99 26.40 -11.28
CA VAL A 104 -3.61 26.14 -12.57
C VAL A 104 -2.71 25.21 -13.35
N ILE A 105 -3.27 24.06 -13.73
CA ILE A 105 -2.58 23.02 -14.48
C ILE A 105 -3.07 23.07 -15.90
N THR A 106 -2.11 23.26 -16.79
CA THR A 106 -2.34 23.39 -18.22
C THR A 106 -2.57 22.03 -18.88
N PRO A 107 -3.22 21.99 -20.06
CA PRO A 107 -3.38 20.76 -20.82
C PRO A 107 -2.04 20.14 -21.24
N GLN A 108 -1.00 20.97 -21.42
CA GLN A 108 0.36 20.52 -21.71
C GLN A 108 1.04 19.87 -20.51
N GLU A 109 0.77 20.34 -19.29
CA GLU A 109 1.21 19.67 -18.07
C GLU A 109 0.50 18.33 -17.93
N LEU A 110 -0.84 18.29 -18.02
CA LEU A 110 -1.61 17.04 -17.98
C LEU A 110 -1.14 16.02 -19.03
N ARG A 111 -0.91 16.46 -20.28
CA ARG A 111 -0.39 15.57 -21.33
C ARG A 111 1.00 15.02 -20.99
N ARG A 112 1.89 15.84 -20.42
CA ARG A 112 3.21 15.37 -19.95
C ARG A 112 3.08 14.32 -18.84
N LEU A 113 2.09 14.46 -17.95
CA LEU A 113 1.79 13.45 -16.92
C LEU A 113 1.34 12.12 -17.52
N CYS A 114 0.58 12.17 -18.62
CA CYS A 114 0.11 10.97 -19.30
C CYS A 114 1.23 10.28 -20.10
N LEU A 115 2.13 11.05 -20.71
CA LEU A 115 3.20 10.54 -21.59
C LEU A 115 4.39 9.93 -20.83
N SER A 116 4.66 10.35 -19.59
CA SER A 116 5.78 9.86 -18.77
C SER A 116 5.62 8.40 -18.30
N THR A 117 4.46 7.80 -18.55
CA THR A 117 4.10 6.42 -18.16
C THR A 117 4.60 5.37 -19.16
N THR A 118 4.93 5.79 -20.38
CA THR A 118 5.44 4.93 -21.45
C THR A 118 6.94 4.73 -21.27
N ILE A 119 7.33 3.52 -20.86
CA ILE A 119 8.71 3.08 -20.69
C ILE A 119 9.56 3.46 -21.93
N PRO A 120 10.75 4.09 -21.80
CA PRO A 120 11.53 4.55 -22.95
C PRO A 120 12.16 3.43 -23.82
N PHE A 121 11.93 2.16 -23.51
CA PHE A 121 12.73 1.04 -24.03
C PHE A 121 12.14 0.32 -25.24
N ALA A 122 10.89 0.58 -25.62
CA ALA A 122 10.41 0.17 -26.94
C ALA A 122 10.74 1.29 -27.92
N SER A 123 11.43 0.96 -29.01
CA SER A 123 11.66 1.85 -30.14
C SER A 123 10.31 2.26 -30.75
N VAL A 124 9.66 3.25 -30.16
CA VAL A 124 8.47 3.87 -30.72
C VAL A 124 8.93 4.54 -32.00
N SER A 125 8.48 4.00 -33.13
CA SER A 125 8.50 4.70 -34.40
C SER A 125 7.91 6.09 -34.15
N GLN A 126 8.72 7.13 -34.38
CA GLN A 126 8.29 8.52 -34.36
C GLN A 126 7.34 8.77 -35.53
N ASP A 127 6.15 8.20 -35.49
CA ASP A 127 5.08 8.53 -36.41
C ASP A 127 4.16 9.51 -35.69
N PRO A 128 4.35 10.83 -35.85
CA PRO A 128 3.58 11.87 -35.15
C PRO A 128 2.11 11.92 -35.56
N ASP A 129 1.68 11.12 -36.53
CA ASP A 129 0.34 11.14 -37.12
C ASP A 129 -0.59 10.02 -36.62
N LEU A 130 -0.13 9.15 -35.71
CA LEU A 130 -1.02 8.23 -34.99
C LEU A 130 -1.63 8.95 -33.79
N ASP A 131 -2.66 9.73 -34.09
CA ASP A 131 -3.66 10.28 -33.16
C ASP A 131 -4.54 9.15 -32.57
N SER A 132 -3.92 8.10 -32.01
CA SER A 132 -4.68 7.15 -31.21
C SER A 132 -5.13 7.89 -29.95
N ASP A 133 -6.43 8.14 -29.86
CA ASP A 133 -7.13 8.58 -28.65
C ASP A 133 -7.09 7.46 -27.61
N GLU A 134 -5.90 7.02 -27.21
CA GLU A 134 -5.72 6.05 -26.15
C GLU A 134 -5.99 6.75 -24.81
N ASP A 135 -7.18 6.49 -24.31
CA ASP A 135 -7.62 6.80 -22.96
C ASP A 135 -6.68 6.07 -21.97
N ALA A 136 -5.83 6.83 -21.27
CA ALA A 136 -4.89 6.27 -20.30
C ALA A 136 -5.52 6.21 -18.90
N ASP A 137 -5.68 5.01 -18.33
CA ASP A 137 -5.87 4.83 -16.87
C ASP A 137 -4.49 4.95 -16.23
N LEU A 138 -4.23 6.11 -15.64
CA LEU A 138 -3.02 6.35 -14.87
C LEU A 138 -3.30 5.92 -13.45
N GLY A 139 -2.44 5.03 -12.93
CA GLY A 139 -2.41 4.73 -11.50
C GLY A 139 -2.31 5.99 -10.63
N ILE A 140 -2.41 5.83 -9.32
CA ILE A 140 -2.27 6.94 -8.37
C ILE A 140 -0.88 7.56 -8.53
N MET A 141 -0.80 8.88 -8.62
CA MET A 141 0.42 9.68 -8.69
C MET A 141 0.45 10.76 -7.61
N LYS A 142 1.64 11.25 -7.26
CA LYS A 142 1.82 12.37 -6.31
C LYS A 142 1.88 13.70 -7.05
N TRP A 143 0.88 14.53 -6.78
CA TRP A 143 0.76 15.87 -7.32
C TRP A 143 1.12 16.91 -6.27
N LYS A 144 2.34 17.46 -6.37
CA LYS A 144 2.76 18.57 -5.51
C LYS A 144 2.12 19.88 -5.95
N ILE A 145 1.52 20.59 -5.00
CA ILE A 145 1.08 21.97 -5.19
C ILE A 145 2.29 22.89 -5.01
N LYS A 146 2.57 23.75 -6.01
CA LYS A 146 3.74 24.64 -6.04
C LYS A 146 3.66 25.75 -4.99
N GLU A 147 2.45 26.19 -4.67
CA GLU A 147 2.20 27.24 -3.69
C GLU A 147 2.31 26.72 -2.25
N GLN A 148 3.02 27.47 -1.40
CA GLN A 148 3.19 27.12 -0.01
C GLN A 148 2.13 27.74 0.89
N LEU A 149 1.72 26.98 1.91
CA LEU A 149 0.81 27.44 2.95
C LEU A 149 1.58 27.86 4.19
N LEU A 150 1.07 28.84 4.92
CA LEU A 150 1.70 29.28 6.15
C LEU A 150 1.34 28.30 7.27
N GLN A 151 2.33 27.71 7.92
CA GLN A 151 2.07 26.90 9.10
C GLN A 151 1.44 27.78 10.19
N SER A 152 0.16 27.56 10.44
CA SER A 152 -0.62 28.23 11.47
C SER A 152 -1.86 27.40 11.78
N GLU A 153 -2.35 27.50 13.02
CA GLU A 153 -3.49 26.68 13.48
C GLU A 153 -4.70 26.84 12.56
N GLY A 154 -5.22 25.73 12.04
CA GLY A 154 -6.35 25.76 11.12
C GLY A 154 -6.67 24.40 10.50
N ALA A 155 -7.82 24.32 9.85
CA ALA A 155 -8.14 23.26 8.90
C ALA A 155 -7.80 23.73 7.47
N PHE A 156 -7.54 22.78 6.58
CA PHE A 156 -7.41 23.05 5.15
C PHE A 156 -8.64 22.57 4.40
N HIS A 157 -8.86 23.16 3.26
CA HIS A 157 -9.85 22.74 2.29
C HIS A 157 -9.18 22.69 0.93
N ALA A 158 -9.36 21.60 0.19
CA ALA A 158 -8.85 21.50 -1.17
C ALA A 158 -10.02 21.27 -2.13
N ALA A 159 -10.15 22.14 -3.12
CA ALA A 159 -11.14 22.05 -4.18
C ALA A 159 -10.43 21.83 -5.51
N ILE A 160 -10.98 20.95 -6.34
CA ILE A 160 -10.53 20.73 -7.70
C ILE A 160 -11.64 21.14 -8.67
N GLU A 161 -11.28 21.97 -9.62
CA GLU A 161 -12.16 22.41 -10.67
C GLU A 161 -11.57 22.02 -12.02
N VAL A 162 -12.38 21.39 -12.87
CA VAL A 162 -11.99 21.06 -14.25
C VAL A 162 -12.74 21.96 -15.21
N LYS A 163 -11.98 22.75 -15.97
CA LYS A 163 -12.48 23.56 -17.08
C LYS A 163 -12.26 22.80 -18.37
N THR A 164 -13.31 22.65 -19.17
CA THR A 164 -13.23 22.01 -20.48
C THR A 164 -13.32 23.04 -21.59
N TRP A 165 -12.83 22.68 -22.77
CA TRP A 165 -13.10 23.43 -23.98
C TRP A 165 -14.60 23.42 -24.29
N GLU A 166 -14.98 24.38 -25.10
CA GLU A 166 -16.32 24.53 -25.59
C GLU A 166 -16.70 23.37 -26.53
N GLY A 167 -17.86 22.75 -26.32
CA GLY A 167 -18.28 21.59 -27.09
C GLY A 167 -17.61 20.26 -26.69
N ALA A 168 -16.81 20.27 -25.61
CA ALA A 168 -16.27 19.04 -25.03
C ALA A 168 -17.39 18.03 -24.68
N LEU A 169 -17.06 16.74 -24.78
CA LEU A 169 -17.96 15.66 -24.38
C LEU A 169 -18.35 15.83 -22.90
N ARG A 170 -19.58 15.39 -22.58
CA ARG A 170 -20.07 15.43 -21.19
C ARG A 170 -19.29 14.52 -20.26
N ASP A 171 -18.72 13.45 -20.83
CA ASP A 171 -17.84 12.53 -20.14
C ASP A 171 -16.44 12.73 -20.71
N PHE A 172 -15.55 13.30 -19.90
CA PHE A 172 -14.16 13.61 -20.26
C PHE A 172 -13.19 12.80 -19.39
N GLY A 173 -13.69 11.75 -18.72
CA GLY A 173 -12.98 10.98 -17.71
C GLY A 173 -13.12 11.53 -16.30
N THR A 174 -12.29 11.02 -15.39
CA THR A 174 -12.32 11.37 -13.97
C THR A 174 -10.94 11.64 -13.40
N ILE A 175 -10.90 12.58 -12.44
CA ILE A 175 -9.75 12.86 -11.60
C ILE A 175 -10.17 12.56 -10.16
N GLU A 176 -9.65 11.48 -9.58
CA GLU A 176 -9.96 11.03 -8.23
C GLU A 176 -8.84 11.47 -7.26
N VAL A 177 -9.18 12.15 -6.16
CA VAL A 177 -8.22 12.47 -5.09
C VAL A 177 -8.32 11.44 -3.96
N HIS A 178 -7.23 10.71 -3.77
CA HIS A 178 -7.12 9.62 -2.80
C HIS A 178 -6.61 10.11 -1.44
N PHE A 179 -5.52 10.88 -1.42
CA PHE A 179 -4.93 11.38 -0.19
C PHE A 179 -4.40 12.81 -0.32
N VAL A 180 -4.15 13.44 0.82
CA VAL A 180 -3.47 14.74 0.91
C VAL A 180 -2.40 14.64 1.98
N GLU A 181 -1.20 15.09 1.63
CA GLU A 181 -0.03 15.15 2.51
C GLU A 181 0.43 16.60 2.65
N THR A 182 1.00 16.93 3.81
CA THR A 182 1.67 18.22 4.02
C THR A 182 3.11 18.00 4.46
N HIS A 183 4.03 18.82 3.95
CA HIS A 183 5.46 18.71 4.28
C HIS A 183 6.03 20.06 4.71
N SER A 184 6.71 20.11 5.84
CA SER A 184 7.35 21.33 6.34
C SER A 184 8.68 21.60 5.63
N ASN A 185 8.84 22.80 5.06
CA ASN A 185 10.08 23.31 4.46
C ASN A 185 10.76 22.34 3.46
N ALA A 186 9.97 21.57 2.73
CA ALA A 186 10.49 20.48 1.91
C ALA A 186 10.97 20.91 0.51
N ARG A 187 10.81 22.20 0.16
CA ARG A 187 11.25 22.79 -1.12
C ARG A 187 12.70 22.46 -1.49
N ARG A 188 13.65 22.48 -0.55
CA ARG A 188 15.06 22.17 -0.85
C ARG A 188 15.27 20.72 -1.30
N TYR A 189 14.46 19.79 -0.78
CA TYR A 189 14.59 18.36 -1.06
C TYR A 189 13.83 17.96 -2.33
N TYR A 190 12.62 18.49 -2.51
CA TYR A 190 11.80 18.18 -3.69
C TYR A 190 12.19 18.93 -4.96
N LEU A 191 13.04 19.97 -4.89
CA LEU A 191 13.40 20.78 -6.07
C LEU A 191 14.04 19.93 -7.18
N HIS A 192 14.70 18.85 -6.80
CA HIS A 192 15.42 17.96 -7.71
C HIS A 192 14.85 16.54 -7.74
N ASP A 193 13.66 16.30 -7.15
CA ASP A 193 12.98 15.01 -7.20
C ASP A 193 12.01 15.00 -8.38
N PRO A 194 12.30 14.26 -9.47
CA PRO A 194 11.44 14.18 -10.66
C PRO A 194 10.00 13.78 -10.34
N MET A 195 9.78 12.97 -9.30
CA MET A 195 8.43 12.56 -8.90
C MET A 195 7.57 13.73 -8.41
N TYR A 196 8.18 14.74 -7.82
CA TYR A 196 7.45 15.91 -7.33
C TYR A 196 7.45 17.06 -8.33
N THR A 197 8.50 17.21 -9.15
CA THR A 197 8.59 18.26 -10.17
C THR A 197 7.85 17.91 -11.45
N GLU A 198 7.83 16.64 -11.83
CA GLU A 198 7.21 16.14 -13.07
C GLU A 198 5.93 15.31 -12.80
N HIS A 199 5.56 15.12 -11.53
CA HIS A 199 4.40 14.31 -11.10
C HIS A 199 4.35 12.93 -11.77
N GLN A 200 5.50 12.26 -11.86
CA GLN A 200 5.57 10.92 -12.45
C GLN A 200 4.63 9.95 -11.70
N PRO A 201 4.05 8.96 -12.37
CA PRO A 201 3.27 7.92 -11.71
C PRO A 201 4.18 6.98 -10.92
N TYR A 202 3.60 6.26 -9.96
CA TYR A 202 4.24 5.08 -9.40
C TYR A 202 4.31 3.95 -10.43
N VAL A 203 5.27 3.04 -10.26
CA VAL A 203 5.36 1.80 -11.05
C VAL A 203 4.03 1.03 -10.94
N PHE A 204 3.48 0.98 -9.73
CA PHE A 204 2.13 0.54 -9.46
C PHE A 204 1.59 1.22 -8.22
N SER A 205 0.26 1.23 -8.04
CA SER A 205 -0.38 1.75 -6.83
C SER A 205 -1.65 0.98 -6.50
N ILE A 206 -1.93 0.87 -5.21
CA ILE A 206 -3.10 0.21 -4.62
C ILE A 206 -3.73 1.19 -3.64
N ASP A 207 -5.04 1.36 -3.71
CA ASP A 207 -5.86 2.05 -2.70
C ASP A 207 -6.82 1.06 -2.06
N VAL A 208 -6.68 0.84 -0.76
CA VAL A 208 -7.56 -0.08 -0.02
C VAL A 208 -8.97 0.48 0.20
N ASN A 209 -9.21 1.75 -0.10
CA ASN A 209 -10.54 2.36 -0.14
C ASN A 209 -11.20 2.26 -1.51
N ASN A 210 -10.47 1.90 -2.56
CA ASN A 210 -11.00 1.74 -3.90
C ASN A 210 -10.31 0.56 -4.57
N THR A 211 -10.75 -0.64 -4.21
CA THR A 211 -10.10 -1.89 -4.64
C THR A 211 -10.38 -2.23 -6.10
N GLY A 212 -11.32 -1.52 -6.75
CA GLY A 212 -11.82 -1.90 -8.07
C GLY A 212 -12.67 -3.17 -8.04
N CYS A 213 -12.94 -3.73 -6.86
CA CYS A 213 -13.79 -4.90 -6.66
C CYS A 213 -15.09 -4.45 -5.97
N PRO A 214 -16.21 -4.31 -6.71
CA PRO A 214 -17.47 -3.83 -6.14
C PRO A 214 -17.98 -4.65 -4.95
N GLY A 215 -17.61 -5.93 -4.87
CA GLY A 215 -17.93 -6.77 -3.71
C GLY A 215 -17.28 -6.27 -2.42
N ILE A 216 -15.97 -5.98 -2.47
CA ILE A 216 -15.22 -5.44 -1.33
C ILE A 216 -15.65 -4.00 -1.05
N ASP A 217 -15.70 -3.16 -2.08
CA ASP A 217 -15.95 -1.72 -1.93
C ASP A 217 -17.36 -1.41 -1.39
N ARG A 218 -18.33 -2.33 -1.57
CA ARG A 218 -19.67 -2.23 -0.97
C ARG A 218 -19.73 -2.73 0.47
N LEU A 219 -18.93 -3.73 0.83
CA LEU A 219 -18.89 -4.31 2.18
C LEU A 219 -18.07 -3.47 3.16
N ALA A 220 -17.03 -2.79 2.67
CA ALA A 220 -16.10 -2.03 3.49
C ALA A 220 -16.66 -0.63 3.81
N GLU A 221 -16.96 -0.37 5.09
CA GLU A 221 -17.34 0.98 5.53
C GLU A 221 -16.09 1.85 5.73
N LYS A 222 -15.94 2.84 4.85
CA LYS A 222 -14.78 3.74 4.81
C LYS A 222 -14.67 4.64 6.08
N PRO A 223 -13.46 5.09 6.45
CA PRO A 223 -12.16 4.79 5.82
C PRO A 223 -11.60 3.41 6.17
N ASN A 224 -10.90 2.82 5.21
CA ASN A 224 -10.16 1.58 5.34
C ASN A 224 -8.67 1.87 5.61
N PHE A 225 -8.04 1.02 6.41
CA PHE A 225 -6.66 1.16 6.83
C PHE A 225 -5.88 -0.13 6.61
N VAL A 226 -4.62 -0.03 6.20
CA VAL A 226 -3.68 -1.15 6.17
C VAL A 226 -3.24 -1.46 7.61
N ASP A 227 -3.55 -2.67 8.09
CA ASP A 227 -3.10 -3.15 9.41
C ASP A 227 -1.79 -3.91 9.31
N SER A 228 -1.72 -4.81 8.32
CA SER A 228 -0.51 -5.57 8.02
C SER A 228 -0.45 -5.90 6.52
N TYR A 229 0.72 -6.29 6.05
CA TYR A 229 0.93 -6.67 4.66
C TYR A 229 2.09 -7.66 4.54
N VAL A 230 2.03 -8.49 3.51
CA VAL A 230 3.12 -9.40 3.12
C VAL A 230 3.17 -9.49 1.60
N PHE A 231 4.37 -9.56 1.03
CA PHE A 231 4.58 -9.66 -0.40
C PHE A 231 5.27 -10.98 -0.74
N SER A 232 4.94 -11.55 -1.90
CA SER A 232 5.57 -12.78 -2.38
C SER A 232 7.03 -12.48 -2.71
N LYS A 233 7.96 -13.36 -2.37
CA LYS A 233 9.38 -13.14 -2.63
C LYS A 233 9.73 -13.15 -4.14
N GLU A 234 8.82 -13.55 -5.02
CA GLU A 234 8.94 -13.33 -6.48
C GLU A 234 8.51 -11.92 -6.93
N GLY A 235 7.94 -11.12 -6.02
CA GLY A 235 7.45 -9.76 -6.31
C GLY A 235 6.16 -9.71 -7.13
N ALA A 236 5.50 -10.84 -7.36
CA ALA A 236 4.28 -10.92 -8.18
C ALA A 236 2.98 -10.59 -7.43
N HIS A 237 2.94 -10.85 -6.11
CA HIS A 237 1.75 -10.71 -5.29
C HIS A 237 1.99 -9.91 -4.00
N LEU A 238 0.94 -9.23 -3.55
CA LEU A 238 0.88 -8.49 -2.29
C LEU A 238 -0.42 -8.84 -1.57
N ALA A 239 -0.33 -9.47 -0.40
CA ALA A 239 -1.46 -9.65 0.49
C ALA A 239 -1.51 -8.50 1.51
N ILE A 240 -2.67 -7.90 1.67
CA ILE A 240 -2.91 -6.79 2.59
C ILE A 240 -4.04 -7.17 3.54
N ASP A 241 -3.79 -7.02 4.83
CA ASP A 241 -4.82 -7.01 5.86
C ASP A 241 -5.36 -5.59 6.03
N VAL A 242 -6.65 -5.43 5.82
CA VAL A 242 -7.34 -4.15 5.77
C VAL A 242 -8.37 -4.07 6.89
N LEU A 243 -8.18 -3.12 7.78
CA LEU A 243 -9.14 -2.75 8.81
C LEU A 243 -10.16 -1.74 8.27
N SER A 244 -11.43 -2.06 8.44
CA SER A 244 -12.57 -1.21 8.08
C SER A 244 -13.50 -1.05 9.29
N LYS A 245 -14.39 -0.05 9.27
CA LYS A 245 -15.38 0.10 10.35
C LYS A 245 -16.35 -1.08 10.42
N SER A 246 -16.61 -1.74 9.29
CA SER A 246 -17.52 -2.87 9.18
C SER A 246 -16.87 -4.22 9.49
N GLY A 247 -15.54 -4.30 9.54
CA GLY A 247 -14.82 -5.55 9.78
C GLY A 247 -13.39 -5.51 9.27
N ARG A 248 -12.82 -6.69 9.00
CA ARG A 248 -11.46 -6.86 8.49
C ARG A 248 -11.48 -7.57 7.14
N PHE A 249 -10.57 -7.23 6.24
CA PHE A 249 -10.43 -7.90 4.94
C PHE A 249 -9.00 -8.39 4.75
N VAL A 250 -8.83 -9.60 4.26
CA VAL A 250 -7.56 -10.07 3.72
C VAL A 250 -7.68 -10.06 2.21
N ILE A 251 -6.89 -9.23 1.53
CA ILE A 251 -6.99 -9.01 0.08
C ILE A 251 -5.65 -9.37 -0.56
N LEU A 252 -5.67 -10.27 -1.53
CA LEU A 252 -4.52 -10.64 -2.35
C LEU A 252 -4.57 -9.90 -3.68
N TRP A 253 -3.55 -9.07 -3.91
CA TRP A 253 -3.31 -8.36 -5.14
C TRP A 253 -2.23 -9.05 -5.95
N GLN A 254 -2.43 -9.14 -7.27
CA GLN A 254 -1.35 -9.39 -8.22
C GLN A 254 -0.83 -8.04 -8.69
N ILE A 255 0.47 -7.80 -8.53
CA ILE A 255 1.15 -6.51 -8.81
C ILE A 255 2.15 -6.57 -9.97
N ASN A 256 2.48 -7.78 -10.46
CA ASN A 256 3.24 -7.99 -11.70
C ASN A 256 2.70 -9.22 -12.46
N GLU A 257 2.95 -9.29 -13.76
CA GLU A 257 2.72 -10.51 -14.53
C GLU A 257 3.72 -11.60 -14.14
N LEU A 258 3.23 -12.82 -13.95
CA LEU A 258 4.10 -13.98 -13.81
C LEU A 258 4.74 -14.28 -15.18
N PRO A 259 6.02 -14.68 -15.24
CA PRO A 259 6.67 -15.02 -16.49
C PRO A 259 5.87 -16.06 -17.28
N ALA A 260 5.75 -15.89 -18.61
CA ALA A 260 5.07 -16.84 -19.49
C ALA A 260 5.65 -18.27 -19.47
N SER A 261 6.88 -18.44 -18.96
CA SER A 261 7.51 -19.73 -18.71
C SER A 261 6.99 -20.45 -17.47
N ASP A 262 6.16 -19.80 -16.65
CA ASP A 262 5.50 -20.42 -15.52
C ASP A 262 4.34 -21.30 -16.03
N PRO A 263 4.37 -22.64 -15.83
CA PRO A 263 3.29 -23.54 -16.23
C PRO A 263 1.94 -23.23 -15.55
N ARG A 264 1.91 -22.32 -14.56
CA ARG A 264 0.70 -21.81 -13.90
C ARG A 264 0.07 -20.61 -14.62
N SER A 265 0.74 -20.04 -15.63
CA SER A 265 0.22 -18.92 -16.44
C SER A 265 -0.90 -19.32 -17.41
N ILE A 266 -1.36 -20.57 -17.36
CA ILE A 266 -2.36 -21.11 -18.27
C ILE A 266 -3.75 -20.58 -17.89
N HIS A 267 -4.23 -19.63 -18.69
CA HIS A 267 -5.60 -19.13 -18.77
C HIS A 267 -6.16 -18.40 -17.54
N ARG A 268 -5.92 -17.08 -17.49
CA ARG A 268 -6.93 -16.18 -16.91
C ARG A 268 -8.21 -16.28 -17.75
N PRO A 269 -9.40 -16.52 -17.16
CA PRO A 269 -10.63 -16.03 -17.76
C PRO A 269 -10.53 -14.51 -17.73
N GLY A 270 -10.40 -13.92 -18.90
CA GLY A 270 -10.41 -12.47 -19.06
C GLY A 270 -11.62 -11.88 -18.36
N ASN A 271 -11.43 -10.67 -17.84
CA ASN A 271 -12.50 -9.71 -17.64
C ASN A 271 -13.49 -9.86 -18.83
N PRO A 272 -14.79 -10.14 -18.63
CA PRO A 272 -15.73 -10.42 -19.73
C PRO A 272 -15.89 -9.25 -20.72
N ASN A 273 -15.24 -8.11 -20.46
CA ASN A 273 -15.14 -6.97 -21.37
C ASN A 273 -13.79 -6.85 -22.11
N TYR A 274 -12.81 -7.73 -21.87
CA TYR A 274 -11.53 -7.72 -22.58
C TYR A 274 -11.63 -8.64 -23.81
N ASN A 275 -12.03 -8.05 -24.93
CA ASN A 275 -12.05 -8.74 -26.22
C ASN A 275 -10.60 -8.96 -26.68
N GLY A 276 -10.08 -10.15 -26.42
CA GLY A 276 -8.75 -10.57 -26.84
C GLY A 276 -8.53 -10.39 -28.34
N GLN A 277 -7.69 -9.42 -28.69
CA GLN A 277 -6.87 -9.45 -29.88
C GLN A 277 -5.41 -9.34 -29.43
N ASP A 278 -4.79 -10.50 -29.24
CA ASP A 278 -3.35 -10.68 -29.01
C ASP A 278 -2.56 -10.23 -30.24
N ASN A 279 -2.42 -8.92 -30.43
CA ASN A 279 -1.51 -8.32 -31.39
C ASN A 279 -0.68 -7.23 -30.69
N GLY A 280 0.39 -7.64 -30.00
CA GLY A 280 1.57 -6.79 -29.83
C GLY A 280 1.50 -5.63 -28.82
N GLU A 281 0.78 -5.74 -27.71
CA GLU A 281 0.81 -4.75 -26.63
C GLU A 281 2.03 -4.91 -25.70
N ALA A 282 3.23 -4.87 -26.28
CA ALA A 282 4.47 -4.72 -25.51
C ALA A 282 4.60 -3.25 -25.05
N GLY A 283 3.81 -2.84 -24.05
CA GLY A 283 3.86 -1.47 -23.55
C GLY A 283 2.81 -1.04 -22.54
N MET A 284 1.77 -1.85 -22.28
CA MET A 284 0.79 -1.47 -21.26
C MET A 284 1.38 -1.59 -19.85
N SER A 285 1.21 -0.53 -19.06
CA SER A 285 1.59 -0.52 -17.65
C SER A 285 0.71 -1.51 -16.89
N PHE A 286 1.33 -2.51 -16.27
CA PHE A 286 0.58 -3.50 -15.50
C PHE A 286 -0.12 -2.82 -14.32
N CYS A 287 -1.45 -2.89 -14.28
CA CYS A 287 -2.24 -2.38 -13.16
C CYS A 287 -2.48 -3.49 -12.13
N PRO A 288 -2.27 -3.24 -10.83
CA PRO A 288 -2.61 -4.21 -9.80
C PRO A 288 -4.06 -4.67 -9.87
N VAL A 289 -4.29 -5.98 -9.71
CA VAL A 289 -5.63 -6.58 -9.73
C VAL A 289 -5.85 -7.41 -8.48
N VAL A 290 -7.03 -7.29 -7.85
CA VAL A 290 -7.46 -8.19 -6.78
C VAL A 290 -7.71 -9.58 -7.37
N VAL A 291 -6.98 -10.59 -6.90
CA VAL A 291 -7.12 -11.98 -7.36
C VAL A 291 -7.83 -12.87 -6.33
N ALA A 292 -7.82 -12.50 -5.06
CA ALA A 292 -8.59 -13.19 -4.02
C ALA A 292 -8.85 -12.27 -2.83
N TRP A 293 -9.95 -12.49 -2.10
CA TRP A 293 -10.20 -11.78 -0.84
C TRP A 293 -11.09 -12.56 0.12
N MET A 294 -10.95 -12.27 1.42
CA MET A 294 -11.80 -12.76 2.52
C MET A 294 -12.19 -11.61 3.44
N TYR A 295 -13.41 -11.62 3.96
CA TYR A 295 -13.94 -10.63 4.90
C TYR A 295 -14.31 -11.28 6.23
N PHE A 296 -13.91 -10.67 7.34
CA PHE A 296 -14.23 -11.05 8.71
C PHE A 296 -15.09 -9.98 9.39
N SER A 297 -16.23 -10.37 9.94
CA SER A 297 -17.20 -9.41 10.53
C SER A 297 -16.72 -8.76 11.85
N LYS A 298 -17.17 -7.52 12.10
CA LYS A 298 -16.78 -6.71 13.28
C LYS A 298 -17.07 -7.37 14.64
N SER A 299 -18.13 -8.17 14.74
CA SER A 299 -18.55 -8.79 16.03
C SER A 299 -17.52 -9.76 16.62
N LYS A 300 -16.51 -10.15 15.84
CA LYS A 300 -15.43 -11.05 16.24
C LYS A 300 -14.03 -10.49 15.94
N ALA A 301 -13.90 -9.49 15.06
CA ALA A 301 -12.64 -8.82 14.77
C ALA A 301 -12.12 -8.01 15.97
N GLU A 302 -11.45 -8.64 16.92
CA GLU A 302 -10.55 -7.92 17.81
C GLU A 302 -9.41 -7.29 16.99
N PRO A 303 -8.91 -6.10 17.37
CA PRO A 303 -7.91 -5.35 16.59
C PRO A 303 -6.58 -6.08 16.33
N SER A 304 -6.28 -7.15 17.06
CA SER A 304 -4.96 -7.81 17.07
C SER A 304 -4.91 -9.17 16.37
N SER A 305 -5.97 -9.54 15.63
CA SER A 305 -6.34 -10.94 15.51
C SER A 305 -5.84 -11.71 14.28
N VAL A 306 -5.35 -11.05 13.22
CA VAL A 306 -4.89 -11.78 12.02
C VAL A 306 -3.41 -11.52 11.77
N ASP A 307 -2.64 -12.59 11.55
CA ASP A 307 -1.27 -12.50 11.01
C ASP A 307 -1.24 -13.15 9.63
N LEU A 308 -0.45 -12.57 8.71
CA LEU A 308 -0.37 -13.02 7.32
C LEU A 308 1.03 -13.54 7.00
N ALA A 309 1.09 -14.65 6.28
CA ALA A 309 2.29 -15.09 5.59
C ALA A 309 1.94 -15.49 4.16
N LEU A 310 2.78 -15.10 3.20
CA LEU A 310 2.58 -15.36 1.78
C LEU A 310 3.78 -16.16 1.25
N SER A 311 3.51 -17.23 0.51
CA SER A 311 4.56 -18.06 -0.08
C SER A 311 5.43 -17.27 -1.05
N PHE A 312 6.59 -17.83 -1.36
CA PHE A 312 7.60 -17.33 -2.26
C PHE A 312 6.99 -16.87 -3.59
N ASP A 313 6.13 -17.72 -4.17
CA ASP A 313 5.40 -17.49 -5.43
C ASP A 313 4.04 -16.80 -5.27
N GLY A 314 3.60 -16.58 -4.03
CA GLY A 314 2.29 -16.01 -3.71
C GLY A 314 1.09 -16.93 -3.92
N THR A 315 1.30 -18.23 -4.15
CA THR A 315 0.20 -19.21 -4.31
C THR A 315 -0.40 -19.70 -3.00
N GLN A 316 0.25 -19.48 -1.85
CA GLN A 316 -0.27 -19.85 -0.54
C GLN A 316 -0.26 -18.65 0.39
N VAL A 317 -1.36 -18.46 1.11
CA VAL A 317 -1.53 -17.46 2.17
C VAL A 317 -1.89 -18.17 3.45
N ALA A 318 -0.97 -18.18 4.41
CA ALA A 318 -1.31 -18.56 5.78
C ALA A 318 -1.97 -17.37 6.48
N VAL A 319 -3.16 -17.59 7.03
CA VAL A 319 -3.91 -16.61 7.80
C VAL A 319 -4.05 -17.17 9.22
N LEU A 320 -3.26 -16.62 10.14
CA LEU A 320 -3.28 -17.03 11.53
C LEU A 320 -4.40 -16.25 12.23
N ASP A 321 -5.51 -16.92 12.49
CA ASP A 321 -6.71 -16.34 13.10
C ASP A 321 -6.66 -16.49 14.63
N LYS A 322 -6.19 -15.45 15.30
CA LYS A 322 -6.13 -15.40 16.78
C LYS A 322 -7.50 -15.24 17.42
N ILE A 323 -8.60 -15.13 16.66
CA ILE A 323 -9.94 -15.06 17.24
C ILE A 323 -10.37 -16.47 17.64
N ARG A 324 -10.44 -16.72 18.95
CA ARG A 324 -11.29 -17.81 19.45
C ARG A 324 -12.74 -17.37 19.30
N PRO A 325 -13.58 -18.04 18.50
CA PRO A 325 -15.01 -17.82 18.60
C PRO A 325 -15.46 -18.33 19.97
N THR A 326 -15.86 -17.40 20.84
CA THR A 326 -16.63 -17.75 22.04
C THR A 326 -17.99 -18.18 21.53
N VAL A 327 -18.22 -19.48 21.39
CA VAL A 327 -19.57 -20.00 21.13
C VAL A 327 -20.42 -19.56 22.31
N GLY A 328 -21.38 -18.67 22.04
CA GLY A 328 -22.37 -18.26 23.03
C GLY A 328 -23.05 -19.51 23.58
N ARG A 329 -23.00 -19.67 24.90
CA ARG A 329 -23.87 -20.60 25.62
C ARG A 329 -25.30 -20.45 25.08
N PRO A 330 -25.94 -21.50 24.59
CA PRO A 330 -27.38 -21.57 24.70
C PRO A 330 -27.66 -21.60 26.20
N GLU A 331 -28.39 -20.61 26.70
CA GLU A 331 -28.93 -20.67 28.05
C GLU A 331 -29.83 -21.91 28.14
N GLY A 332 -29.31 -22.98 28.73
CA GLY A 332 -30.09 -24.13 29.17
C GLY A 332 -29.94 -25.39 28.33
N GLN A 333 -28.82 -26.10 28.48
CA GLN A 333 -28.86 -27.53 28.78
C GLN A 333 -27.47 -28.01 29.22
N GLY A 334 -27.40 -28.53 30.44
CA GLY A 334 -26.21 -29.20 30.93
C GLY A 334 -26.14 -30.59 30.31
N ASP A 335 -25.18 -30.79 29.42
CA ASP A 335 -24.58 -32.07 29.09
C ASP A 335 -23.13 -31.82 28.63
N GLU A 336 -22.30 -32.81 28.88
CA GLU A 336 -20.85 -32.74 29.11
C GLU A 336 -19.99 -32.16 27.98
N ASP A 337 -19.18 -31.15 28.34
CA ASP A 337 -17.78 -30.90 27.96
C ASP A 337 -17.28 -31.43 26.61
N LYS A 338 -17.77 -30.84 25.52
CA LYS A 338 -16.96 -30.66 24.31
C LYS A 338 -17.08 -29.21 23.85
N GLU A 339 -16.32 -28.33 24.50
CA GLU A 339 -15.92 -27.08 23.85
C GLU A 339 -15.22 -27.46 22.54
N ALA A 340 -15.93 -27.33 21.42
CA ALA A 340 -15.32 -27.39 20.11
C ALA A 340 -14.32 -26.24 20.06
N HIS A 341 -13.04 -26.54 20.33
CA HIS A 341 -11.95 -25.60 20.13
C HIS A 341 -11.88 -25.38 18.62
N GLU A 342 -12.42 -24.26 18.16
CA GLU A 342 -12.25 -23.85 16.77
C GLU A 342 -10.77 -23.43 16.61
N ARG A 343 -10.08 -24.09 15.67
CA ARG A 343 -8.63 -24.02 15.44
C ARG A 343 -8.17 -22.58 15.20
N CYS A 344 -7.10 -22.15 15.87
CA CYS A 344 -6.54 -20.78 15.80
C CYS A 344 -5.73 -20.49 14.53
N THR A 345 -5.42 -21.49 13.70
CA THR A 345 -4.64 -21.26 12.48
C THR A 345 -5.29 -21.93 11.27
N ALA A 346 -5.41 -21.16 10.19
CA ALA A 346 -5.89 -21.64 8.91
C ALA A 346 -4.92 -21.27 7.79
N VAL A 347 -4.65 -22.21 6.89
CA VAL A 347 -3.86 -21.95 5.69
C VAL A 347 -4.78 -21.97 4.50
N TYR A 348 -4.63 -20.98 3.63
CA TYR A 348 -5.36 -20.88 2.39
C TYR A 348 -4.38 -20.97 1.23
N LYS A 349 -4.77 -21.65 0.18
CA LYS A 349 -4.07 -21.65 -1.09
C LYS A 349 -4.84 -20.77 -2.05
N PHE A 350 -4.15 -19.88 -2.75
CA PHE A 350 -4.69 -19.24 -3.94
C PHE A 350 -4.72 -20.26 -5.08
N SER A 351 -5.90 -20.51 -5.62
CA SER A 351 -6.09 -21.30 -6.82
C SER A 351 -6.98 -20.52 -7.79
N PRO A 352 -6.41 -20.00 -8.90
CA PRO A 352 -7.17 -19.22 -9.87
C PRO A 352 -8.27 -20.03 -10.56
N GLU A 353 -8.14 -21.36 -10.58
CA GLU A 353 -9.11 -22.31 -11.18
C GLU A 353 -10.26 -22.69 -10.23
N SER A 354 -10.13 -22.41 -8.93
CA SER A 354 -11.05 -22.87 -7.87
C SER A 354 -11.99 -21.78 -7.38
N ILE A 355 -12.51 -20.95 -8.29
CA ILE A 355 -13.48 -19.92 -7.96
C ILE A 355 -14.74 -20.64 -7.42
N ASP A 356 -15.10 -20.34 -6.17
CA ASP A 356 -16.31 -20.81 -5.45
C ASP A 356 -16.27 -22.22 -4.78
N ILE A 357 -15.10 -22.83 -4.57
CA ILE A 357 -14.99 -24.19 -3.93
C ILE A 357 -14.12 -24.18 -2.66
N GLY A 358 -14.08 -23.07 -1.92
CA GLY A 358 -13.30 -22.96 -0.68
C GLY A 358 -14.10 -23.30 0.58
N ASP A 359 -13.49 -24.07 1.49
CA ASP A 359 -13.97 -24.19 2.88
C ASP A 359 -13.54 -22.96 3.68
N PHE A 360 -14.41 -21.95 3.77
CA PHE A 360 -14.12 -20.71 4.51
C PHE A 360 -14.51 -20.82 6.00
N PRO A 361 -13.96 -19.95 6.88
CA PRO A 361 -14.49 -19.77 8.23
C PRO A 361 -16.00 -19.48 8.16
N PRO A 362 -16.83 -20.02 9.09
CA PRO A 362 -18.29 -19.90 9.01
C PRO A 362 -18.82 -18.46 8.97
N ASP A 363 -18.01 -17.49 9.41
CA ASP A 363 -18.29 -16.07 9.48
C ASP A 363 -17.56 -15.23 8.41
N ALA A 364 -16.83 -15.89 7.51
CA ALA A 364 -16.15 -15.23 6.42
C ALA A 364 -16.98 -15.22 5.14
N ASN A 365 -17.08 -14.05 4.51
CA ASN A 365 -17.49 -13.95 3.11
C ASN A 365 -16.23 -13.83 2.28
N ALA A 366 -16.03 -14.72 1.31
CA ALA A 366 -14.90 -14.65 0.38
C ALA A 366 -15.39 -14.33 -1.02
N GLY A 367 -14.55 -13.65 -1.80
CA GLY A 367 -14.73 -13.58 -3.25
C GLY A 367 -13.48 -14.14 -3.92
N SER A 368 -13.70 -15.22 -4.68
CA SER A 368 -12.79 -15.97 -5.54
C SER A 368 -11.41 -16.37 -4.96
N GLY A 369 -10.95 -17.58 -5.30
CA GLY A 369 -9.53 -17.94 -5.32
C GLY A 369 -8.92 -18.50 -4.04
N PHE A 370 -9.37 -18.15 -2.83
CA PHE A 370 -8.86 -18.77 -1.60
C PHE A 370 -9.51 -20.13 -1.32
N VAL A 371 -8.69 -21.17 -1.16
CA VAL A 371 -9.12 -22.53 -0.81
C VAL A 371 -8.40 -22.96 0.46
N ARG A 372 -9.14 -23.30 1.52
CA ARG A 372 -8.52 -23.75 2.77
C ARG A 372 -7.79 -25.08 2.59
N VAL A 373 -6.59 -25.15 3.15
CA VAL A 373 -5.76 -26.35 3.22
C VAL A 373 -5.93 -26.97 4.60
N ASN A 374 -6.25 -28.27 4.65
CA ASN A 374 -6.37 -29.01 5.91
C ASN A 374 -5.00 -29.39 6.49
N VAL A 375 -4.22 -28.38 6.89
CA VAL A 375 -2.87 -28.60 7.46
C VAL A 375 -2.91 -29.38 8.77
N ALA A 376 -4.02 -29.32 9.51
CA ALA A 376 -4.19 -30.02 10.78
C ALA A 376 -4.10 -31.56 10.66
N GLU A 377 -4.38 -32.12 9.49
CA GLU A 377 -4.30 -33.56 9.27
C GLU A 377 -2.85 -34.06 9.30
N THR A 378 -1.91 -33.26 8.78
CA THR A 378 -0.50 -33.65 8.65
C THR A 378 0.40 -32.99 9.69
N CYS A 379 0.02 -31.80 10.17
CA CYS A 379 0.73 -30.99 11.15
C CYS A 379 -0.22 -30.52 12.26
N PRO A 380 -0.67 -31.42 13.16
CA PRO A 380 -1.68 -31.09 14.17
C PRO A 380 -1.25 -29.98 15.13
N ASN A 381 0.05 -29.89 15.46
CA ASN A 381 0.58 -28.84 16.33
C ASN A 381 0.42 -27.43 15.72
N PHE A 382 0.39 -27.34 14.40
CA PHE A 382 0.22 -26.07 13.71
C PHE A 382 -1.24 -25.59 13.72
N ALA A 383 -2.21 -26.50 13.87
CA ALA A 383 -3.63 -26.15 13.80
C ALA A 383 -4.07 -25.20 14.93
N ASP A 384 -3.49 -25.39 16.12
CA ASP A 384 -3.78 -24.61 17.32
C ASP A 384 -2.64 -23.63 17.65
N PHE A 385 -1.76 -23.38 16.68
CA PHE A 385 -0.61 -22.51 16.84
C PHE A 385 -1.07 -21.06 17.10
N GLU A 386 -0.45 -20.43 18.10
CA GLU A 386 -0.70 -19.04 18.48
C GLU A 386 0.62 -18.27 18.41
N GLY A 387 0.85 -17.57 17.30
CA GLY A 387 2.10 -16.87 17.10
C GLY A 387 2.14 -16.10 15.79
N ARG A 388 3.34 -16.07 15.20
CA ARG A 388 3.58 -15.53 13.86
C ARG A 388 4.25 -16.55 12.96
N ALA A 389 4.06 -16.44 11.66
CA ALA A 389 4.72 -17.31 10.70
C ALA A 389 5.25 -16.54 9.48
N GLU A 390 6.31 -17.04 8.85
CA GLU A 390 6.82 -16.55 7.58
C GLU A 390 7.17 -17.74 6.67
N PHE A 391 6.76 -17.67 5.40
CA PHE A 391 7.26 -18.57 4.37
C PHE A 391 8.66 -18.13 3.94
N HIS A 392 9.57 -19.10 3.84
CA HIS A 392 10.99 -18.83 3.72
C HIS A 392 11.72 -19.88 2.90
N VAL A 393 12.55 -19.42 1.96
CA VAL A 393 13.49 -20.25 1.20
C VAL A 393 14.90 -19.89 1.64
N VAL A 394 15.67 -20.89 2.09
CA VAL A 394 17.03 -20.66 2.62
C VAL A 394 18.00 -20.23 1.51
N ALA A 395 17.84 -20.76 0.31
CA ALA A 395 18.69 -20.45 -0.82
C ALA A 395 18.50 -18.99 -1.29
N ALA A 396 19.54 -18.17 -1.11
CA ALA A 396 19.52 -16.79 -1.58
C ALA A 396 19.69 -16.69 -3.12
N LYS A 397 20.43 -17.64 -3.71
CA LYS A 397 20.65 -17.79 -5.15
C LYS A 397 19.80 -18.93 -5.67
N ASP A 398 19.12 -18.70 -6.78
CA ASP A 398 18.26 -19.68 -7.46
C ASP A 398 17.26 -20.37 -6.50
N PRO A 399 16.44 -19.60 -5.75
CA PRO A 399 15.44 -20.17 -4.84
C PRO A 399 14.46 -21.07 -5.62
N ASP A 400 14.20 -22.27 -5.11
CA ASP A 400 13.16 -23.17 -5.62
C ASP A 400 12.02 -23.23 -4.59
N VAL A 401 10.78 -23.05 -5.05
CA VAL A 401 9.56 -23.19 -4.24
C VAL A 401 9.46 -24.58 -3.57
N LYS A 402 10.14 -25.59 -4.11
CA LYS A 402 10.22 -26.93 -3.50
C LYS A 402 10.93 -26.97 -2.16
N ASP A 403 11.86 -26.03 -1.96
CA ASP A 403 12.66 -25.90 -0.74
C ASP A 403 12.02 -24.91 0.25
N GLU A 404 10.80 -24.46 -0.04
CA GLU A 404 10.08 -23.55 0.83
C GLU A 404 9.72 -24.21 2.18
N LEU A 405 9.98 -23.44 3.22
CA LEU A 405 9.65 -23.73 4.60
C LEU A 405 8.61 -22.73 5.11
N LEU A 406 7.76 -23.14 6.02
CA LEU A 406 7.06 -22.22 6.92
C LEU A 406 7.80 -22.22 8.26
N VAL A 407 8.27 -21.06 8.68
CA VAL A 407 8.90 -20.84 9.99
C VAL A 407 7.87 -20.13 10.87
N ALA A 408 7.36 -20.85 11.88
CA ALA A 408 6.36 -20.37 12.81
C ALA A 408 6.98 -20.17 14.19
N CYS A 409 6.67 -19.07 14.87
CA CYS A 409 7.16 -18.79 16.22
C CYS A 409 6.06 -18.28 17.16
N ASP A 410 5.88 -18.94 18.30
CA ASP A 410 4.92 -18.59 19.37
C ASP A 410 5.55 -17.71 20.47
N GLY A 411 6.83 -17.39 20.33
CA GLY A 411 7.65 -16.67 21.30
C GLY A 411 8.40 -17.58 22.27
N VAL A 412 8.08 -18.86 22.37
CA VAL A 412 8.78 -19.86 23.19
C VAL A 412 9.57 -20.82 22.31
N THR A 413 8.99 -21.21 21.19
CA THR A 413 9.53 -22.14 20.21
C THR A 413 9.48 -21.54 18.81
N VAL A 414 10.39 -21.98 17.96
CA VAL A 414 10.33 -21.80 16.51
C VAL A 414 10.11 -23.17 15.90
N GLU A 415 8.94 -23.38 15.31
CA GLU A 415 8.58 -24.58 14.58
C GLU A 415 8.79 -24.37 13.09
N ILE A 416 9.39 -25.37 12.43
CA ILE A 416 9.75 -25.31 11.01
C ILE A 416 9.01 -26.43 10.31
N TYR A 417 8.29 -26.08 9.26
CA TYR A 417 7.50 -26.98 8.44
C TYR A 417 7.97 -26.92 6.99
N SER A 418 8.02 -28.07 6.31
CA SER A 418 8.19 -28.12 4.86
C SER A 418 6.80 -28.13 4.23
N VAL A 419 6.56 -27.22 3.29
CA VAL A 419 5.22 -26.91 2.78
C VAL A 419 4.98 -27.37 1.34
N TYR A 420 6.04 -27.74 0.62
CA TYR A 420 5.91 -28.27 -0.73
C TYR A 420 5.34 -29.70 -0.73
N GLY A 421 4.25 -29.90 -1.48
CA GLY A 421 3.55 -31.18 -1.54
C GLY A 421 2.74 -31.42 -0.26
N VAL A 422 3.22 -32.31 0.61
CA VAL A 422 2.55 -32.65 1.87
C VAL A 422 3.26 -31.93 3.01
N TRP A 423 2.49 -31.12 3.76
CA TRP A 423 2.99 -30.40 4.92
C TRP A 423 3.57 -31.37 5.95
N ARG A 424 4.80 -31.13 6.37
CA ARG A 424 5.50 -31.96 7.36
C ARG A 424 6.25 -31.10 8.35
N HIS A 425 6.19 -31.45 9.62
CA HIS A 425 7.07 -30.87 10.64
C HIS A 425 8.52 -31.32 10.36
N VAL A 426 9.44 -30.36 10.39
CA VAL A 426 10.88 -30.58 10.16
C VAL A 426 11.64 -30.50 11.47
N ARG A 427 11.37 -29.47 12.29
CA ARG A 427 12.11 -29.20 13.53
C ARG A 427 11.38 -28.23 14.44
N THR A 428 11.71 -28.31 15.73
CA THR A 428 11.41 -27.29 16.73
C THR A 428 12.73 -26.76 17.35
N ILE A 429 12.89 -25.44 17.42
CA ILE A 429 13.96 -24.74 18.14
C ILE A 429 13.35 -24.16 19.40
N VAL A 430 13.93 -24.43 20.57
CA VAL A 430 13.42 -23.91 21.85
C VAL A 430 14.22 -22.66 22.22
N LEU A 431 13.54 -21.51 22.36
CA LEU A 431 14.18 -20.22 22.62
C LEU A 431 14.43 -19.99 24.11
N ASP A 432 13.35 -19.94 24.91
CA ASP A 432 13.40 -19.86 26.36
C ASP A 432 12.06 -20.35 26.94
N PRO A 433 11.98 -21.59 27.47
CA PRO A 433 10.74 -22.18 27.96
C PRO A 433 10.26 -21.55 29.28
N THR A 434 11.05 -20.68 29.90
CA THR A 434 10.78 -20.17 31.26
C THR A 434 10.15 -18.78 31.30
N LYS A 435 10.04 -18.11 30.13
CA LYS A 435 9.64 -16.71 30.05
C LYS A 435 8.55 -16.49 29.03
N ASP A 436 7.32 -16.72 29.45
CA ASP A 436 6.16 -16.19 28.76
C ASP A 436 5.90 -14.74 29.19
N SER A 437 6.44 -13.78 28.44
CA SER A 437 6.09 -12.37 28.64
C SER A 437 5.64 -11.76 27.32
N TRP A 438 4.58 -10.96 27.39
CA TRP A 438 4.02 -10.27 26.22
C TRP A 438 5.06 -9.45 25.44
N THR A 439 5.94 -8.75 26.17
CA THR A 439 7.02 -7.95 25.57
C THR A 439 8.02 -8.81 24.80
N PHE A 440 8.35 -10.00 25.31
CA PHE A 440 9.24 -10.94 24.63
C PHE A 440 8.61 -11.47 23.35
N ARG A 441 7.35 -11.93 23.41
CA ARG A 441 6.60 -12.37 22.22
C ARG A 441 6.62 -11.31 21.13
N ARG A 442 6.35 -10.05 21.47
CA ARG A 442 6.39 -8.93 20.51
C ARG A 442 7.74 -8.77 19.82
N ASN A 443 8.84 -8.87 20.56
CA ASN A 443 10.19 -8.73 20.00
C ASN A 443 10.54 -9.90 19.06
N VAL A 444 10.21 -11.13 19.46
CA VAL A 444 10.44 -12.33 18.66
C VAL A 444 9.63 -12.28 17.35
N PHE A 445 8.38 -11.82 17.44
CA PHE A 445 7.48 -11.67 16.29
C PHE A 445 7.94 -10.62 15.29
N ALA A 446 8.53 -9.52 15.75
CA ALA A 446 9.12 -8.52 14.86
C ALA A 446 10.39 -9.06 14.17
N ALA A 447 11.17 -9.85 14.90
CA ALA A 447 12.39 -10.47 14.39
C ALA A 447 12.14 -11.48 13.28
N LEU A 448 11.07 -12.29 13.36
CA LEU A 448 10.70 -13.25 12.30
C LEU A 448 10.63 -12.55 10.93
N PHE A 449 9.79 -11.52 10.80
CA PHE A 449 9.58 -10.81 9.52
C PHE A 449 10.80 -10.05 8.97
N LYS A 450 11.60 -9.46 9.87
CA LYS A 450 12.69 -8.55 9.47
C LYS A 450 14.05 -9.24 9.43
N GLN A 451 14.22 -10.35 10.14
CA GLN A 451 15.54 -10.89 10.45
C GLN A 451 15.71 -12.37 10.11
N LEU A 452 14.65 -13.06 9.68
CA LEU A 452 14.77 -14.37 9.05
C LEU A 452 15.25 -14.21 7.60
N ARG A 453 16.53 -14.44 7.32
CA ARG A 453 17.11 -14.36 5.96
C ARG A 453 18.18 -15.42 5.76
N GLY A 454 18.29 -15.94 4.55
CA GLY A 454 19.18 -17.07 4.26
C GLY A 454 18.93 -18.22 5.23
N ARG A 455 19.97 -18.68 5.93
CA ARG A 455 19.83 -19.70 7.00
C ARG A 455 19.72 -19.14 8.40
N HIS A 456 19.75 -17.83 8.56
CA HIS A 456 19.91 -17.19 9.86
C HIS A 456 18.62 -16.56 10.35
N LEU A 457 18.33 -16.76 11.63
CA LEU A 457 17.31 -16.06 12.38
C LEU A 457 17.98 -15.32 13.53
N VAL A 458 17.86 -13.99 13.54
CA VAL A 458 18.36 -13.16 14.65
C VAL A 458 17.24 -12.97 15.66
N LEU A 459 17.55 -13.11 16.95
CA LEU A 459 16.60 -12.99 18.04
C LEU A 459 17.20 -12.24 19.23
N LEU A 460 16.40 -11.38 19.84
CA LEU A 460 16.68 -10.82 21.16
C LEU A 460 16.15 -11.76 22.24
N ASN A 461 16.87 -11.85 23.36
CA ASN A 461 16.36 -12.53 24.54
C ASN A 461 15.17 -11.78 25.16
N ALA A 462 14.45 -12.44 26.08
CA ALA A 462 13.29 -11.87 26.77
C ALA A 462 13.55 -10.53 27.48
N GLN A 463 14.77 -10.32 27.95
CA GLN A 463 15.17 -9.08 28.62
C GLN A 463 15.58 -7.97 27.65
N GLY A 464 15.69 -8.24 26.34
CA GLY A 464 16.23 -7.29 25.36
C GLY A 464 17.69 -6.89 25.63
N SER A 465 18.44 -7.73 26.36
CA SER A 465 19.81 -7.46 26.80
C SER A 465 20.87 -8.26 26.07
N ARG A 466 20.46 -9.24 25.27
CA ARG A 466 21.34 -10.08 24.45
C ARG A 466 20.65 -10.37 23.12
N VAL A 467 21.40 -10.27 22.04
CA VAL A 467 21.00 -10.74 20.71
C VAL A 467 21.74 -12.04 20.39
N SER A 468 21.08 -12.94 19.66
CA SER A 468 21.61 -14.24 19.24
C SER A 468 21.22 -14.52 17.80
N THR A 469 22.12 -15.16 17.07
CA THR A 469 21.89 -15.65 15.71
C THR A 469 21.75 -17.16 15.78
N TRP A 470 20.68 -17.67 15.19
CA TRP A 470 20.35 -19.09 15.11
C TRP A 470 20.39 -19.56 13.67
N ASP A 471 20.92 -20.74 13.44
CA ASP A 471 20.82 -21.41 12.15
C ASP A 471 19.53 -22.25 12.15
N ILE A 472 18.60 -21.95 11.24
CA ILE A 472 17.29 -22.62 11.20
C ILE A 472 17.37 -24.05 10.61
N GLU A 473 18.43 -24.36 9.86
CA GLU A 473 18.67 -25.68 9.26
C GLU A 473 19.38 -26.64 10.22
N THR A 474 20.10 -26.13 11.23
CA THR A 474 20.68 -26.97 12.28
C THR A 474 19.89 -26.86 13.60
N GLY A 475 19.24 -25.74 13.84
CA GLY A 475 18.61 -25.40 15.12
C GLY A 475 19.62 -24.92 16.17
N GLU A 476 20.88 -24.71 15.79
CA GLU A 476 21.96 -24.33 16.70
C GLU A 476 22.11 -22.82 16.77
N GLN A 477 22.48 -22.32 17.96
CA GLN A 477 22.87 -20.93 18.12
C GLN A 477 24.28 -20.73 17.55
N VAL A 478 24.37 -20.00 16.43
CA VAL A 478 25.64 -19.67 15.75
C VAL A 478 26.46 -18.69 16.57
N SER A 479 25.82 -17.65 17.10
CA SER A 479 26.50 -16.58 17.82
C SER A 479 25.58 -15.81 18.76
N SER A 480 26.18 -15.01 19.65
CA SER A 480 25.44 -14.06 20.48
C SER A 480 26.29 -12.86 20.87
N SER A 481 25.63 -11.75 21.21
CA SER A 481 26.27 -10.52 21.65
C SER A 481 25.41 -9.75 22.65
N ASN A 482 26.06 -9.06 23.59
CA ASN A 482 25.44 -8.17 24.58
C ASN A 482 26.10 -6.78 24.58
N ARG A 483 26.84 -6.43 23.53
CA ARG A 483 27.63 -5.19 23.48
C ARG A 483 26.81 -3.94 23.14
N PHE A 484 25.58 -4.13 22.67
CA PHE A 484 24.75 -3.06 22.14
C PHE A 484 24.09 -2.26 23.27
N GLY A 485 24.01 -0.95 23.10
CA GLY A 485 23.31 -0.06 24.02
C GLY A 485 21.79 -0.24 23.94
N ALA A 486 21.07 0.46 24.82
CA ALA A 486 19.60 0.34 24.89
C ALA A 486 18.92 0.75 23.57
N LEU A 487 19.45 1.76 22.87
CA LEU A 487 18.89 2.23 21.61
C LEU A 487 19.13 1.23 20.48
N GLU A 488 20.34 0.66 20.38
CA GLU A 488 20.67 -0.35 19.39
C GLU A 488 19.90 -1.67 19.64
N MET A 489 19.65 -2.03 20.90
CA MET A 489 18.79 -3.16 21.25
C MET A 489 17.33 -2.92 20.87
N TRP A 490 16.84 -1.69 21.05
CA TRP A 490 15.53 -1.29 20.55
C TRP A 490 15.49 -1.36 19.02
N ALA A 491 16.53 -0.89 18.34
CA ALA A 491 16.64 -0.96 16.89
C ALA A 491 16.63 -2.41 16.39
N LEU A 492 17.41 -3.28 17.03
CA LEU A 492 17.42 -4.72 16.80
C LEU A 492 16.06 -5.39 17.00
N SER A 493 15.12 -4.83 17.75
CA SER A 493 13.78 -5.42 17.90
C SER A 493 12.78 -4.91 16.87
N HIS A 494 13.02 -3.77 16.22
CA HIS A 494 11.98 -3.08 15.46
C HIS A 494 12.37 -2.64 14.05
N VAL A 495 13.63 -2.25 13.82
CA VAL A 495 14.06 -1.56 12.58
C VAL A 495 15.37 -2.07 11.99
N ALA A 496 16.06 -3.01 12.65
CA ALA A 496 17.20 -3.68 12.05
C ALA A 496 16.76 -4.57 10.88
N ASN A 497 17.58 -4.61 9.83
CA ASN A 497 17.31 -5.37 8.62
C ASN A 497 18.49 -6.28 8.31
N VAL A 498 18.25 -7.42 7.68
CA VAL A 498 19.27 -8.43 7.37
C VAL A 498 19.38 -8.56 5.85
N SER A 499 20.62 -8.68 5.35
CA SER A 499 20.89 -8.90 3.93
C SER A 499 20.19 -10.15 3.42
N ARG A 500 19.96 -10.23 2.10
CA ARG A 500 19.23 -11.35 1.46
C ARG A 500 19.82 -12.71 1.84
N ASP A 501 21.14 -12.81 1.91
CA ASP A 501 21.88 -14.02 2.28
C ASP A 501 21.96 -14.31 3.79
N GLY A 502 21.47 -13.40 4.64
CA GLY A 502 21.52 -13.53 6.09
C GLY A 502 22.87 -13.20 6.71
N MET A 503 23.86 -12.75 5.95
CA MET A 503 25.25 -12.60 6.42
C MET A 503 25.55 -11.23 7.05
N LEU A 504 24.82 -10.20 6.66
CA LEU A 504 24.97 -8.84 7.18
C LEU A 504 23.68 -8.39 7.86
N ILE A 505 23.81 -7.57 8.90
CA ILE A 505 22.70 -6.90 9.56
C ILE A 505 23.01 -5.43 9.73
N THR A 506 22.03 -4.58 9.40
CA THR A 506 22.06 -3.15 9.64
C THR A 506 21.41 -2.86 10.99
N ILE A 507 22.08 -2.07 11.83
CA ILE A 507 21.55 -1.63 13.12
C ILE A 507 21.63 -0.11 13.15
N PRO A 508 20.48 0.58 13.04
CA PRO A 508 20.46 2.02 13.18
C PRO A 508 20.66 2.43 14.64
N GLY A 509 21.46 3.47 14.84
CA GLY A 509 21.61 4.19 16.09
C GLY A 509 20.99 5.57 16.00
N LYS A 510 21.31 6.45 16.96
CA LYS A 510 20.73 7.80 16.97
C LYS A 510 21.12 8.63 15.74
N GLU A 511 22.40 8.63 15.39
CA GLU A 511 22.97 9.48 14.32
C GLU A 511 23.84 8.67 13.35
N HIS A 512 23.84 7.34 13.46
CA HIS A 512 24.70 6.47 12.69
C HIS A 512 23.99 5.19 12.29
N LEU A 513 24.50 4.52 11.25
CA LEU A 513 24.14 3.17 10.87
C LEU A 513 25.35 2.27 11.07
N GLY A 514 25.21 1.21 11.86
CA GLY A 514 26.21 0.15 11.97
C GLY A 514 25.85 -1.02 11.07
N VAL A 515 26.86 -1.63 10.43
CA VAL A 515 26.72 -2.85 9.64
C VAL A 515 27.59 -3.93 10.27
N PHE A 516 27.00 -5.09 10.51
CA PHE A 516 27.65 -6.16 11.27
C PHE A 516 27.51 -7.50 10.55
N GLU A 517 28.51 -8.36 10.72
CA GLU A 517 28.42 -9.74 10.29
C GLU A 517 27.50 -10.51 11.26
N THR A 518 26.41 -11.08 10.76
CA THR A 518 25.36 -11.72 11.57
C THR A 518 25.86 -12.96 12.32
N THR A 519 26.84 -13.67 11.75
CA THR A 519 27.37 -14.93 12.30
C THR A 519 28.44 -14.72 13.38
N THR A 520 29.07 -13.55 13.45
CA THR A 520 30.13 -13.28 14.43
C THR A 520 29.86 -12.06 15.30
N TRP A 521 28.87 -11.25 14.91
CA TRP A 521 28.67 -9.89 15.39
C TRP A 521 29.92 -9.01 15.25
N LYS A 522 30.81 -9.22 14.28
CA LYS A 522 31.90 -8.27 14.00
C LYS A 522 31.38 -7.05 13.25
N VAL A 523 31.96 -5.89 13.53
CA VAL A 523 31.65 -4.66 12.77
C VAL A 523 32.26 -4.82 11.38
N VAL A 524 31.43 -4.66 10.35
CA VAL A 524 31.86 -4.57 8.95
C VAL A 524 32.10 -3.11 8.57
N GLY A 525 31.17 -2.24 8.96
CA GLY A 525 31.25 -0.82 8.67
C GLY A 525 30.36 0.01 9.59
N TRP A 526 30.60 1.31 9.63
CA TRP A 526 29.70 2.27 10.26
C TRP A 526 29.70 3.57 9.45
N PHE A 527 28.56 4.25 9.45
CA PHE A 527 28.40 5.56 8.83
C PHE A 527 27.66 6.49 9.75
N LYS A 528 28.16 7.72 9.94
CA LYS A 528 27.49 8.77 10.74
C LYS A 528 26.89 9.81 9.79
N PHE A 529 25.59 10.05 9.93
CA PHE A 529 24.87 10.93 9.03
C PHE A 529 25.06 12.40 9.42
N PRO A 530 25.42 13.27 8.45
CA PRO A 530 25.55 14.69 8.72
C PRO A 530 24.17 15.32 8.92
N GLY A 531 24.10 16.25 9.88
CA GLY A 531 22.92 17.11 10.05
C GLY A 531 21.69 16.46 10.68
N VAL A 532 21.82 15.28 11.31
CA VAL A 532 20.74 14.70 12.13
C VAL A 532 20.53 15.57 13.37
N GLY A 533 19.39 16.23 13.43
CA GLY A 533 18.99 17.14 14.49
C GLY A 533 18.70 16.43 15.82
N ARG A 534 18.46 17.22 16.89
CA ARG A 534 18.23 16.66 18.24
C ARG A 534 17.01 15.75 18.37
N ARG A 535 16.01 15.97 17.52
CA ARG A 535 14.73 15.23 17.44
C ARG A 535 14.67 14.29 16.24
N GLU A 536 15.79 14.12 15.53
CA GLU A 536 15.88 13.22 14.39
C GLU A 536 16.70 11.99 14.77
N TYR A 537 16.43 10.88 14.11
CA TYR A 537 17.16 9.64 14.27
C TYR A 537 17.26 8.86 12.96
N VAL A 538 18.21 7.94 12.89
CA VAL A 538 18.35 7.02 11.75
C VAL A 538 17.24 5.97 11.86
N GLY A 539 16.40 5.89 10.84
CA GLY A 539 15.32 4.91 10.72
C GLY A 539 15.82 3.55 10.23
N GLU A 540 14.96 2.82 9.52
CA GLU A 540 15.29 1.51 8.96
C GLU A 540 16.36 1.61 7.85
N GLY A 541 17.32 0.68 7.85
CA GLY A 541 18.36 0.55 6.83
C GLY A 541 18.11 -0.68 5.96
N LEU A 542 17.54 -0.47 4.78
CA LEU A 542 17.11 -1.51 3.85
C LEU A 542 18.23 -1.86 2.87
N PHE A 543 18.61 -3.13 2.78
CA PHE A 543 19.55 -3.59 1.74
C PHE A 543 18.89 -3.52 0.35
N ILE A 544 19.62 -2.99 -0.62
CA ILE A 544 19.19 -2.82 -2.01
C ILE A 544 20.33 -3.20 -2.97
N ARG A 545 20.00 -3.39 -4.25
CA ARG A 545 20.98 -3.65 -5.33
C ARG A 545 21.90 -4.84 -4.99
N ASN A 546 21.29 -5.98 -4.68
CA ASN A 546 21.97 -7.22 -4.30
C ASN A 546 22.89 -7.06 -3.09
N ASP A 547 22.39 -6.41 -2.03
CA ASP A 547 23.10 -6.17 -0.77
C ASP A 547 24.44 -5.43 -0.92
N LYS A 548 24.64 -4.67 -2.01
CA LYS A 548 25.83 -3.81 -2.20
C LYS A 548 25.63 -2.42 -1.62
N GLN A 549 24.38 -2.02 -1.41
CA GLN A 549 24.01 -0.71 -0.91
C GLN A 549 22.91 -0.82 0.14
N VAL A 550 22.79 0.21 0.98
CA VAL A 550 21.73 0.32 1.98
C VAL A 550 21.00 1.65 1.78
N MET A 551 19.70 1.57 1.55
CA MET A 551 18.78 2.70 1.57
C MET A 551 18.34 2.97 3.02
N VAL A 552 18.53 4.20 3.49
CA VAL A 552 18.32 4.59 4.89
C VAL A 552 17.39 5.79 4.95
N SER A 553 16.37 5.74 5.81
CA SER A 553 15.52 6.90 6.11
C SER A 553 16.05 7.65 7.32
N ILE A 554 15.89 8.99 7.32
CA ILE A 554 16.03 9.80 8.54
C ILE A 554 14.62 10.12 9.04
N GLU A 555 14.34 9.75 10.28
CA GLU A 555 13.05 9.94 10.92
C GLU A 555 13.11 11.04 11.97
N SER A 556 11.94 11.54 12.37
CA SER A 556 11.79 12.57 13.40
C SER A 556 10.84 12.09 14.50
N ASP A 557 11.13 12.47 15.74
CA ASP A 557 10.27 12.31 16.92
C ASP A 557 9.07 13.28 16.88
N GLU A 558 9.14 14.33 16.05
CA GLU A 558 8.01 15.23 15.83
C GLU A 558 6.90 14.50 15.06
N GLN A 559 5.63 14.84 15.37
CA GLN A 559 4.42 14.06 14.99
C GLN A 559 4.53 13.37 13.61
N PRO A 560 4.05 12.11 13.47
CA PRO A 560 4.25 11.29 12.27
C PRO A 560 3.91 12.01 10.96
N LEU A 561 2.91 12.89 10.97
CA LEU A 561 2.45 13.63 9.80
C LEU A 561 3.45 14.66 9.24
N TYR A 562 4.55 15.00 9.93
CA TYR A 562 5.48 16.08 9.54
C TYR A 562 6.93 15.64 9.63
N ARG A 563 7.29 14.64 8.82
CA ARG A 563 8.67 14.17 8.75
C ARG A 563 9.45 14.98 7.72
N ARG A 564 10.71 15.27 8.04
CA ARG A 564 11.68 15.62 7.01
C ARG A 564 11.93 14.36 6.20
N ASN A 565 11.48 14.37 4.97
CA ASN A 565 11.50 13.23 4.08
C ASN A 565 12.89 13.00 3.47
N ARG A 566 13.98 13.02 4.26
CA ARG A 566 15.34 12.81 3.75
C ARG A 566 15.76 11.37 3.94
N GLY A 567 16.34 10.78 2.90
CA GLY A 567 17.02 9.50 2.98
C GLY A 567 18.34 9.50 2.23
N TYR A 568 19.15 8.49 2.52
CA TYR A 568 20.47 8.30 1.94
C TYR A 568 20.61 6.89 1.39
N ILE A 569 21.43 6.74 0.36
CA ILE A 569 21.89 5.45 -0.13
C ILE A 569 23.36 5.35 0.20
N ILE A 570 23.74 4.34 0.99
CA ILE A 570 25.11 4.09 1.42
C ILE A 570 25.69 2.93 0.64
N ASN A 571 26.86 3.13 0.01
CA ASN A 571 27.63 2.05 -0.59
C ASN A 571 28.35 1.26 0.51
N LEU A 572 28.12 -0.07 0.58
CA LEU A 572 28.64 -0.89 1.68
C LEU A 572 30.13 -1.19 1.59
N GLU A 573 30.71 -1.18 0.39
CA GLU A 573 32.15 -1.41 0.20
C GLU A 573 32.96 -0.22 0.69
N THR A 574 32.51 0.99 0.38
CA THR A 574 33.20 2.24 0.70
C THR A 574 32.71 2.89 1.99
N MET A 575 31.54 2.48 2.49
CA MET A 575 30.79 3.12 3.58
C MET A 575 30.62 4.63 3.37
N LYS A 576 30.33 5.04 2.13
CA LYS A 576 30.07 6.45 1.76
C LYS A 576 28.66 6.60 1.21
N VAL A 577 28.14 7.83 1.29
CA VAL A 577 26.90 8.20 0.60
C VAL A 577 27.13 8.07 -0.90
N ALA A 578 26.38 7.17 -1.52
CA ALA A 578 26.27 7.07 -2.97
C ALA A 578 25.31 8.13 -3.49
N ASP A 579 24.14 8.28 -2.84
CA ASP A 579 23.08 9.21 -3.25
C ASP A 579 22.20 9.66 -2.07
N GLU A 580 21.43 10.72 -2.30
CA GLU A 580 20.34 11.17 -1.43
C GLU A 580 18.99 11.01 -2.15
N TYR A 581 17.93 10.72 -1.40
CA TYR A 581 16.59 10.60 -1.94
C TYR A 581 15.55 11.23 -1.02
N VAL A 582 14.36 11.48 -1.56
CA VAL A 582 13.24 12.00 -0.79
C VAL A 582 12.23 10.89 -0.48
N SER A 583 12.03 10.62 0.81
CA SER A 583 11.03 9.66 1.28
C SER A 583 9.62 10.15 0.97
N PRO A 584 8.69 9.32 0.49
CA PRO A 584 7.30 9.73 0.30
C PRO A 584 6.54 10.06 1.60
N GLY A 585 7.06 9.81 2.81
CA GLY A 585 6.37 10.17 4.04
C GLY A 585 6.61 9.21 5.20
N THR A 586 5.54 8.82 5.89
CA THR A 586 5.52 7.85 7.02
C THR A 586 5.49 6.40 6.58
N ASP A 587 5.56 6.16 5.27
CA ASP A 587 5.34 4.84 4.70
C ASP A 587 6.46 3.90 5.10
N ILE A 588 6.11 2.63 5.27
CA ILE A 588 7.08 1.58 5.57
C ILE A 588 7.65 1.10 4.23
N PHE A 589 8.97 1.09 4.11
CA PHE A 589 9.65 0.64 2.89
C PHE A 589 10.06 -0.82 2.94
N ARG A 590 9.92 -1.50 1.80
CA ARG A 590 10.46 -2.84 1.54
C ARG A 590 11.08 -2.89 0.15
N ALA A 591 12.27 -3.48 0.04
CA ALA A 591 12.87 -3.77 -1.26
C ALA A 591 12.13 -4.95 -1.86
N LEU A 592 11.61 -4.79 -3.08
CA LEU A 592 11.05 -5.90 -3.83
C LEU A 592 12.18 -6.75 -4.42
N PRO A 593 12.09 -8.08 -4.41
CA PRO A 593 13.18 -8.90 -4.90
C PRO A 593 13.36 -8.72 -6.41
N THR A 594 14.60 -8.59 -6.86
CA THR A 594 14.94 -8.66 -8.28
C THR A 594 15.30 -10.11 -8.63
N MET A 595 14.57 -10.68 -9.59
CA MET A 595 14.73 -12.09 -9.99
C MET A 595 15.87 -12.29 -10.99
N ASP A 596 16.18 -11.26 -11.78
CA ASP A 596 17.19 -11.24 -12.84
C ASP A 596 18.55 -10.68 -12.37
N GLY A 597 18.65 -10.30 -11.09
CA GLY A 597 19.82 -9.61 -10.57
C GLY A 597 20.03 -8.22 -11.16
N SER A 598 18.97 -7.59 -11.71
CA SER A 598 18.99 -6.22 -12.21
C SER A 598 19.58 -5.26 -11.18
N GLU A 599 20.23 -4.20 -11.67
CA GLU A 599 20.62 -3.07 -10.83
C GLU A 599 19.41 -2.18 -10.49
N GLU A 600 18.35 -2.21 -11.30
CA GLU A 600 17.09 -1.53 -11.02
C GLU A 600 16.40 -2.19 -9.83
N GLN A 601 16.11 -1.38 -8.80
CA GLN A 601 15.50 -1.85 -7.57
C GLN A 601 14.14 -1.17 -7.38
N VAL A 602 13.06 -1.96 -7.37
CA VAL A 602 11.74 -1.45 -6.98
C VAL A 602 11.61 -1.49 -5.46
N ILE A 603 11.11 -0.41 -4.88
CA ILE A 603 10.78 -0.27 -3.46
C ILE A 603 9.26 -0.18 -3.33
N LEU A 604 8.71 -1.05 -2.49
CA LEU A 604 7.34 -0.98 -2.02
C LEU A 604 7.27 0.01 -0.86
N GLY A 605 6.49 1.08 -1.01
CA GLY A 605 6.04 1.93 0.10
C GLY A 605 4.62 1.53 0.51
N VAL A 606 4.41 1.27 1.79
CA VAL A 606 3.08 0.99 2.34
C VAL A 606 2.70 2.06 3.37
N GLY A 607 1.66 2.81 3.06
CA GLY A 607 1.06 3.81 3.92
C GLY A 607 -0.20 3.30 4.63
N ASN A 608 -0.89 4.22 5.31
CA ASN A 608 -2.09 3.88 6.08
C ASN A 608 -3.26 3.41 5.22
N SER A 609 -3.37 3.87 3.97
CA SER A 609 -4.52 3.58 3.11
C SER A 609 -4.12 3.21 1.68
N SER A 610 -2.82 3.00 1.43
CA SER A 610 -2.31 2.73 0.09
C SER A 610 -1.00 1.96 0.15
N ALA A 611 -0.69 1.30 -0.96
CA ALA A 611 0.61 0.70 -1.21
C ALA A 611 1.04 1.04 -2.64
N TYR A 612 2.33 1.29 -2.87
CA TYR A 612 2.82 1.67 -4.19
C TYR A 612 4.27 1.25 -4.40
N GLY A 613 4.63 1.01 -5.66
CA GLY A 613 6.00 0.69 -6.07
C GLY A 613 6.68 1.89 -6.73
N PHE A 614 7.94 2.15 -6.41
CA PHE A 614 8.78 3.12 -7.11
C PHE A 614 10.18 2.56 -7.34
N ARG A 615 10.88 2.99 -8.40
CA ARG A 615 12.28 2.60 -8.60
C ARG A 615 13.17 3.52 -7.79
N VAL A 616 14.22 2.98 -7.17
CA VAL A 616 15.20 3.77 -6.41
C VAL A 616 15.82 4.83 -7.32
N GLU A 617 16.11 4.46 -8.56
CA GLU A 617 16.74 5.29 -9.59
C GLU A 617 15.92 6.55 -9.91
N ASP A 618 14.59 6.43 -9.90
CA ASP A 618 13.66 7.54 -10.16
C ASP A 618 13.62 8.56 -8.99
N ARG A 619 14.17 8.19 -7.83
CA ARG A 619 14.14 8.99 -6.58
C ARG A 619 15.49 9.54 -6.16
N VAL A 620 16.56 9.14 -6.85
CA VAL A 620 17.88 9.69 -6.62
C VAL A 620 17.86 11.17 -7.01
N LEU A 621 18.17 12.02 -6.05
CA LEU A 621 18.40 13.43 -6.33
C LEU A 621 19.62 13.49 -7.24
N LEU A 622 19.44 13.87 -8.50
CA LEU A 622 20.55 14.20 -9.38
C LEU A 622 21.42 15.18 -8.61
N ALA A 623 22.62 14.73 -8.23
CA ALA A 623 23.57 15.58 -7.54
C ALA A 623 23.64 16.87 -8.36
N ALA A 624 23.16 17.97 -7.78
CA ALA A 624 23.45 19.28 -8.32
C ALA A 624 24.96 19.27 -8.48
N VAL A 625 25.42 19.24 -9.74
CA VAL A 625 26.83 19.21 -10.12
C VAL A 625 27.52 20.09 -9.11
N SER A 626 28.28 19.46 -8.21
CA SER A 626 28.87 20.14 -7.08
C SER A 626 29.63 21.30 -7.68
N GLY A 627 29.09 22.50 -7.54
CA GLY A 627 29.81 23.71 -7.85
C GLY A 627 31.06 23.59 -7.01
N GLU A 628 32.19 23.41 -7.69
CA GLU A 628 33.43 23.91 -7.16
C GLU A 628 33.09 25.35 -6.79
N ASP A 629 32.98 25.61 -5.49
CA ASP A 629 33.12 26.95 -4.97
C ASP A 629 34.50 27.38 -5.49
N GLU A 630 34.51 28.07 -6.63
CA GLU A 630 35.66 28.86 -7.05
C GLU A 630 35.87 29.81 -5.87
N ASP A 631 36.94 29.55 -5.12
CA ASP A 631 37.57 30.49 -4.21
C ASP A 631 37.82 31.78 -5.01
N ASP A 632 36.83 32.68 -5.00
CA ASP A 632 37.02 34.08 -5.36
C ASP A 632 37.88 34.69 -4.25
N ASP A 633 39.19 34.46 -4.38
CA ASP A 633 40.25 35.33 -3.89
C ASP A 633 40.01 36.74 -4.45
N HIS A 634 39.17 37.51 -3.77
CA HIS A 634 39.22 38.96 -3.85
C HIS A 634 40.06 39.50 -2.69
N ASP A 635 41.36 39.58 -2.97
CA ASP A 635 42.19 40.69 -2.53
C ASP A 635 41.47 42.03 -2.81
N LEU A 636 41.07 42.74 -1.73
CA LEU A 636 41.29 44.18 -1.50
C LEU A 636 40.84 44.62 -0.10
#